data_AF-A0A0C2VQL1-F1
#
_entry.id   AF-A0A0C2VQL1-F1
#
_cell.length_a   1.000
_cell.length_b   1.000
_cell.length_c   1.000
_cell.angle_alpha   90.00
_cell.angle_beta   90.00
_cell.angle_gamma   90.00
#
_symmetry.space_group_name_H-M   'P 1'
#
loop_
_entity.id
_entity.type
_entity.pdbx_description
1 polymer ?
#
loop_
_entity_poly.entity_id
_entity_poly.type
_entity_poly.pdbx_seq_one_letter_code
_entity_poly.pdbx_strand_id
1 'polypeptide(L)'
;MFHYTVETKQSVEEAMTTLENNLKEEQFGVLWQFDIKNKLQEKGLDFDQTYHVLEVCNPKEAKNVLEKNLLAGYFLPCKMVVYDENGTTKIGMPKPTSLIQMVD
;
A
#
# COMPACT_ATOMS: atom_id res chain seq x y z
N MET A 1 13.03 7.68 9.60
CA MET A 1 11.58 7.64 9.28
C MET A 1 11.33 6.45 8.37
N PHE A 2 10.54 5.46 8.82
CA PHE A 2 10.37 4.15 8.14
C PHE A 2 9.35 4.18 7.00
N HIS A 3 8.51 5.22 6.92
CA HIS A 3 7.44 5.35 5.94
C HIS A 3 7.59 6.64 5.12
N TYR A 4 6.85 6.71 4.01
CA TYR A 4 6.57 7.93 3.27
C TYR A 4 5.05 8.07 3.18
N THR A 5 4.53 9.24 3.55
CA THR A 5 3.09 9.53 3.55
C THR A 5 2.85 10.92 3.00
N VAL A 6 1.84 11.04 2.15
CA VAL A 6 1.38 12.31 1.57
C VAL A 6 -0.11 12.51 1.84
N GLU A 7 -0.53 13.77 1.85
CA GLU A 7 -1.92 14.18 2.01
C GLU A 7 -2.51 14.61 0.66
N THR A 8 -3.80 14.36 0.45
CA THR A 8 -4.54 14.80 -0.73
C THR A 8 -5.90 15.35 -0.32
N LYS A 9 -6.46 16.24 -1.15
CA LYS A 9 -7.82 16.78 -0.99
C LYS A 9 -8.90 15.86 -1.58
N GLN A 10 -8.50 14.81 -2.27
CA GLN A 10 -9.41 13.81 -2.84
C GLN A 10 -10.07 12.99 -1.75
N SER A 11 -11.26 12.44 -2.03
CA SER A 11 -11.83 11.40 -1.17
C SER A 11 -10.95 10.14 -1.21
N VAL A 12 -11.15 9.21 -0.27
CA VAL A 12 -10.41 7.94 -0.25
C VAL A 12 -10.62 7.16 -1.55
N GLU A 13 -11.85 7.10 -2.07
CA GLU A 13 -12.18 6.39 -3.32
C GLU A 13 -11.52 7.04 -4.55
N GLU A 14 -11.56 8.37 -4.63
CA GLU A 14 -10.89 9.14 -5.69
C GLU A 14 -9.37 8.99 -5.64
N ALA A 15 -8.80 9.01 -4.42
CA ALA A 15 -7.38 8.83 -4.19
C ALA A 15 -6.93 7.42 -4.59
N MET A 16 -7.68 6.37 -4.26
CA MET A 16 -7.40 5.00 -4.70
C MET A 16 -7.44 4.87 -6.22
N THR A 17 -8.46 5.42 -6.87
CA THR A 17 -8.60 5.39 -8.34
C THR A 17 -7.44 6.12 -9.02
N THR A 18 -7.08 7.29 -8.51
CA THR A 18 -5.95 8.09 -9.02
C THR A 18 -4.62 7.39 -8.79
N LEU A 19 -4.44 6.79 -7.62
CA LEU A 19 -3.24 6.03 -7.27
C LEU A 19 -3.08 4.81 -8.19
N GLU A 20 -4.15 4.05 -8.45
CA GLU A 20 -4.11 2.91 -9.38
C GLU A 20 -3.70 3.34 -10.80
N ASN A 21 -4.24 4.44 -11.31
CA ASN A 21 -3.87 4.96 -12.62
C ASN A 21 -2.39 5.38 -12.67
N ASN A 22 -1.91 6.12 -11.67
CA ASN A 22 -0.50 6.56 -11.61
C ASN A 22 0.45 5.36 -11.47
N LEU A 23 0.09 4.37 -10.64
CA LEU A 23 0.87 3.13 -10.51
C LEU A 23 0.99 2.41 -11.86
N LYS A 24 -0.10 2.35 -12.63
CA LYS A 24 -0.11 1.73 -13.95
C LYS A 24 0.80 2.45 -14.94
N GLU A 25 0.86 3.78 -14.92
CA GLU A 25 1.81 4.56 -15.72
C GLU A 25 3.27 4.23 -15.38
N GLU A 26 3.55 3.97 -14.09
CA GLU A 26 4.85 3.51 -13.57
C GLU A 26 5.05 1.99 -13.65
N GLN A 27 4.19 1.27 -14.39
CA GLN A 27 4.24 -0.18 -14.62
C GLN A 27 4.02 -1.04 -13.36
N PHE A 28 3.39 -0.49 -12.32
CA PHE A 28 2.87 -1.22 -11.18
C PHE A 28 1.39 -1.55 -11.38
N GLY A 29 1.02 -2.81 -11.21
CA GLY A 29 -0.38 -3.24 -11.15
C GLY A 29 -0.86 -3.44 -9.72
N VAL A 30 -2.13 -3.12 -9.44
CA VAL A 30 -2.80 -3.52 -8.20
C VAL A 30 -3.16 -5.00 -8.30
N LEU A 31 -2.57 -5.83 -7.44
CA LEU A 31 -2.84 -7.27 -7.40
C LEU A 31 -4.01 -7.61 -6.49
N TRP A 32 -4.18 -6.84 -5.42
CA TRP A 32 -5.24 -7.02 -4.44
C TRP A 32 -5.51 -5.73 -3.68
N GLN A 33 -6.75 -5.57 -3.22
CA GLN A 33 -7.16 -4.53 -2.31
C GLN A 33 -7.88 -5.14 -1.11
N PHE A 34 -7.73 -4.52 0.06
CA PHE A 34 -8.35 -4.98 1.29
C PHE A 34 -8.93 -3.80 2.05
N ASP A 35 -10.23 -3.88 2.32
CA ASP A 35 -10.94 -2.94 3.16
C ASP A 35 -10.89 -3.42 4.62
N ILE A 36 -10.04 -2.77 5.43
CA ILE A 36 -9.88 -3.13 6.83
C ILE A 36 -11.15 -2.83 7.62
N LYS A 37 -11.78 -1.69 7.35
CA LYS A 37 -12.99 -1.25 8.05
C LYS A 37 -14.11 -2.26 7.91
N ASN A 38 -14.47 -2.56 6.67
CA ASN A 38 -15.52 -3.52 6.38
C ASN A 38 -15.16 -4.89 6.95
N LYS A 39 -13.90 -5.33 6.86
CA LYS A 39 -13.52 -6.65 7.38
C LYS A 39 -13.63 -6.78 8.89
N LEU A 40 -13.26 -5.75 9.65
CA LEU A 40 -13.37 -5.74 11.10
C LEU A 40 -14.84 -5.68 11.52
N GLN A 41 -15.65 -4.85 10.84
CA GLN A 41 -17.08 -4.71 11.13
C GLN A 41 -17.88 -5.99 10.83
N GLU A 42 -17.54 -6.74 9.76
CA GLU A 42 -18.08 -8.08 9.50
C GLU A 42 -17.88 -9.06 10.67
N LYS A 43 -16.86 -8.82 11.50
CA LYS A 43 -16.53 -9.62 12.69
C LYS A 43 -17.07 -9.03 13.98
N GLY A 44 -17.88 -7.97 13.91
CA GLY A 44 -18.43 -7.28 15.07
C GLY A 44 -17.36 -6.50 15.86
N LEU A 45 -16.22 -6.20 15.24
CA LEU A 45 -15.17 -5.38 15.83
C LEU A 45 -15.36 -3.94 15.38
N ASP A 46 -15.54 -3.03 16.35
CA ASP A 46 -15.73 -1.62 16.05
C ASP A 46 -14.45 -0.99 15.54
N PHE A 47 -14.55 -0.37 14.37
CA PHE A 47 -13.48 0.35 13.69
C PHE A 47 -14.13 1.32 12.72
N ASP A 48 -14.14 2.61 13.03
CA ASP A 48 -14.84 3.61 12.22
C ASP A 48 -13.91 4.36 11.25
N GLN A 49 -12.63 4.00 11.18
CA GLN A 49 -11.68 4.63 10.27
C GLN A 49 -11.76 4.02 8.87
N THR A 50 -11.99 4.83 7.84
CA THR A 50 -11.82 4.37 6.45
C THR A 50 -10.35 4.05 6.21
N TYR A 51 -10.05 2.78 5.91
CA TYR A 51 -8.68 2.31 5.78
C TYR A 51 -8.59 1.16 4.77
N HIS A 52 -7.92 1.40 3.66
CA HIS A 52 -7.68 0.42 2.61
C HIS A 52 -6.19 0.09 2.50
N VAL A 53 -5.90 -1.19 2.27
CA VAL A 53 -4.57 -1.68 1.91
C VAL A 53 -4.59 -2.10 0.45
N LEU A 54 -3.56 -1.71 -0.30
CA LEU A 54 -3.33 -2.12 -1.68
C LEU A 54 -2.02 -2.90 -1.74
N GLU A 55 -2.06 -4.06 -2.37
CA GLU A 55 -0.88 -4.85 -2.72
C GLU A 55 -0.57 -4.60 -4.20
N VAL A 56 0.57 -3.96 -4.47
CA VAL A 56 0.94 -3.48 -5.80
C VAL A 56 2.26 -4.10 -6.24
N CYS A 57 2.42 -4.35 -7.54
CA CYS A 57 3.59 -5.04 -8.05
C CYS A 57 3.99 -4.58 -9.45
N ASN A 58 5.29 -4.31 -9.62
CA ASN A 58 5.94 -4.30 -10.92
C ASN A 58 6.71 -5.64 -11.05
N PRO A 59 6.29 -6.55 -11.96
CA PRO A 59 6.91 -7.87 -12.07
C PRO A 59 8.41 -7.86 -12.37
N LYS A 60 8.89 -6.84 -13.10
CA LYS A 60 10.31 -6.68 -13.41
C LYS A 60 11.11 -6.37 -12.14
N GLU A 61 10.60 -5.45 -11.32
CA GLU A 61 11.26 -5.09 -10.07
C GLU A 61 11.17 -6.20 -9.02
N ALA A 62 10.03 -6.90 -8.93
CA ALA A 62 9.88 -8.06 -8.06
C ALA A 62 10.90 -9.16 -8.40
N LYS A 63 11.10 -9.45 -9.69
CA LYS A 63 12.15 -10.37 -10.15
C LYS A 63 13.54 -9.88 -9.73
N ASN A 64 13.87 -8.61 -10.01
CA ASN A 64 15.18 -8.03 -9.71
C ASN A 64 15.56 -8.15 -8.23
N VAL A 65 14.62 -7.90 -7.31
CA VAL A 65 14.91 -7.97 -5.87
C VAL A 65 15.01 -9.42 -5.37
N LEU A 66 14.16 -10.32 -5.88
CA LEU A 66 14.20 -11.75 -5.53
C LEU A 66 15.48 -12.44 -6.03
N GLU A 67 15.98 -12.06 -7.20
CA GLU A 67 17.27 -12.57 -7.72
C GLU A 67 18.47 -12.12 -6.87
N LYS A 68 18.37 -11.00 -6.17
CA LYS A 68 19.42 -10.51 -5.26
C LYS A 68 19.35 -11.18 -3.90
N ASN A 69 18.14 -11.29 -3.33
CA ASN A 69 17.91 -11.91 -2.03
C ASN A 69 16.48 -12.44 -1.96
N LEU A 70 16.32 -13.77 -1.89
CA LEU A 70 15.01 -14.42 -1.79
C LEU A 70 14.24 -14.02 -0.51
N LEU A 71 14.93 -13.61 0.56
CA LEU A 71 14.28 -13.11 1.78
C LEU A 71 13.51 -11.81 1.54
N ALA A 72 13.85 -11.04 0.51
CA ALA A 72 13.08 -9.86 0.11
C ALA A 72 11.61 -10.20 -0.23
N GLY A 73 11.32 -11.46 -0.60
CA GLY A 73 9.95 -11.94 -0.84
C GLY A 73 9.02 -11.81 0.37
N TYR A 74 9.56 -11.70 1.59
CA TYR A 74 8.77 -11.49 2.81
C TYR A 74 8.12 -10.10 2.87
N PHE A 75 8.56 -9.19 1.99
CA PHE A 75 8.07 -7.82 1.86
C PHE A 75 7.39 -7.55 0.52
N LEU A 76 7.14 -8.59 -0.28
CA LEU A 76 6.41 -8.50 -1.54
C LEU A 76 4.98 -9.05 -1.40
N PRO A 77 4.00 -8.52 -2.16
CA PRO A 77 4.06 -7.33 -3.01
C PRO A 77 4.33 -6.02 -2.24
N CYS A 78 4.58 -4.93 -2.96
CA CYS A 78 4.72 -3.63 -2.31
C CYS A 78 3.38 -3.24 -1.68
N LYS A 79 3.41 -2.85 -0.40
CA LYS A 79 2.22 -2.44 0.34
C LYS A 79 2.03 -0.94 0.29
N MET A 80 0.84 -0.50 -0.07
CA MET A 80 0.39 0.88 0.09
C MET A 80 -0.89 0.92 0.90
N VAL A 81 -1.13 2.04 1.59
CA VAL A 81 -2.35 2.28 2.36
C VAL A 81 -2.97 3.60 1.96
N VAL A 82 -4.29 3.62 1.84
CA VAL A 82 -5.09 4.84 1.64
C VAL A 82 -6.13 4.89 2.74
N TYR A 83 -6.09 5.96 3.53
CA TYR A 83 -6.94 6.08 4.71
C TYR A 83 -7.36 7.53 4.91
N ASP A 84 -8.51 7.73 5.53
CA ASP A 84 -8.86 9.03 6.09
C ASP A 84 -8.14 9.20 7.43
N GLU A 85 -7.75 10.42 7.80
CA GLU A 85 -7.38 10.78 9.16
C GLU A 85 -7.96 12.17 9.46
N ASN A 86 -8.99 12.22 10.30
CA ASN A 86 -9.71 13.44 10.68
C ASN A 86 -10.20 14.26 9.48
N GLY A 87 -10.77 13.58 8.46
CA GLY A 87 -11.26 14.24 7.25
C GLY A 87 -10.18 14.57 6.22
N THR A 88 -8.93 14.15 6.45
CA THR A 88 -7.82 14.31 5.49
C THR A 88 -7.41 12.95 4.94
N THR A 89 -7.54 12.76 3.63
CA THR A 89 -7.08 11.54 2.97
C THR A 89 -5.55 11.49 2.91
N LYS A 90 -4.98 10.37 3.36
CA LYS A 90 -3.56 10.07 3.37
C LYS A 90 -3.25 8.84 2.55
N ILE A 91 -2.14 8.90 1.82
CA ILE A 91 -1.57 7.78 1.07
C ILE A 91 -0.19 7.51 1.65
N GLY A 92 0.05 6.28 2.09
CA GLY A 92 1.28 5.90 2.77
C GLY A 92 1.86 4.59 2.27
N MET A 93 3.18 4.44 2.43
CA MET A 93 3.88 3.16 2.26
C MET A 93 5.08 3.08 3.21
N PRO A 94 5.44 1.87 3.71
CA PRO A 94 6.77 1.67 4.26
C PRO A 94 7.81 1.92 3.16
N LYS A 95 8.91 2.57 3.49
CA LYS A 95 10.01 2.78 2.54
C LYS A 95 10.62 1.41 2.21
N PRO A 96 10.73 1.02 0.93
CA PRO A 96 11.38 -0.24 0.56
C PRO A 96 12.80 -0.36 1.13
N THR A 97 13.55 0.75 1.16
CA THR A 97 14.90 0.79 1.76
C THR A 97 14.92 0.49 3.26
N SER A 98 13.85 0.83 3.99
CA SER A 98 13.75 0.50 5.42
C SER A 98 13.40 -0.97 5.66
N LEU A 99 12.63 -1.59 4.76
CA LEU A 99 12.29 -3.02 4.87
C LEU A 99 13.47 -3.91 4.49
N ILE A 100 14.16 -3.57 3.39
CA ILE A 100 15.29 -4.35 2.89
C ILE A 100 16.47 -4.38 3.89
N GLN A 101 16.68 -3.30 4.66
CA GLN A 101 17.66 -3.27 5.77
C GLN A 101 17.44 -4.36 6.85
N MET A 102 16.25 -4.98 6.91
CA MET A 102 15.97 -6.05 7.88
C MET A 102 16.43 -7.43 7.41
N VAL A 103 16.77 -7.58 6.13
CA VAL A 103 17.18 -8.85 5.50
C VAL A 103 18.50 -8.74 4.75
N ASP A 104 19.14 -7.57 4.80
CA ASP A 104 20.51 -7.29 4.32
C ASP A 104 21.58 -7.79 5.30
#